data_AF-A0A8J2YPA7-F1
#
_entry.id   AF-A0A8J2YPA7-F1
#
_cell.length_a   1.000
_cell.length_b   1.000
_cell.length_c   1.000
_cell.angle_alpha   90.00
_cell.angle_beta   90.00
_cell.angle_gamma   90.00
#
_symmetry.space_group_name_H-M   'P 1'
#
loop_
_entity.id
_entity.type
_entity.pdbx_description
1 polymer ?
#
loop_
_entity_poly.entity_id
_entity_poly.type
_entity_poly.pdbx_seq_one_letter_code
_entity_poly.pdbx_strand_id
1 'polypeptide(L)'
;MDKVEFGKYFLNLRKKSGYKSQRQLSTISGVNNATIARIENGSQRAKPETLKILSKYLNGVSYSDLMEKSGYLDNHSYQKHEDLLAKYDFMELTEELAENMIRSMTINNTFPPNVIKMLKEAAKELNIDEESVKEPEHLIHLFNKSTDMNFKVELYEALVAVYGSLDKEQIDNTNPNDNLPHNKDNQINDELYEIVHFVKNGLNESKDYEIVDKRVLKGRPAFALLADDNSMQNEGIKMGDTVICVKEKFINYSGILVISDETDHLLLRKVRYYDDFCMLIPSNPKMEPETVNADTIQIIGKVVQSIKHFK
;
A
#
# COMPACT_ATOMS: atom_id res chain seq x y z
N MET A 1 21.86 18.53 14.64
CA MET A 1 22.88 18.33 15.70
C MET A 1 24.12 17.76 15.06
N ASP A 2 25.32 18.06 15.58
CA ASP A 2 26.54 17.40 15.09
C ASP A 2 26.69 15.97 15.65
N LYS A 3 27.70 15.21 15.18
CA LYS A 3 27.91 13.80 15.60
C LYS A 3 28.21 13.66 17.09
N VAL A 4 28.88 14.65 17.69
CA VAL A 4 29.27 14.62 19.11
C VAL A 4 28.07 14.96 19.99
N GLU A 5 27.25 15.92 19.58
CA GLU A 5 25.97 16.26 20.20
C GLU A 5 24.99 15.08 20.14
N PHE A 6 24.87 14.44 18.98
CA PHE A 6 24.04 13.24 18.82
C PHE A 6 24.52 12.10 19.72
N GLY A 7 25.82 11.85 19.83
CA GLY A 7 26.37 10.82 20.71
C GLY A 7 25.99 11.02 22.19
N LYS A 8 26.08 12.27 22.67
CA LYS A 8 25.63 12.65 24.03
C LYS A 8 24.12 12.49 24.21
N TYR A 9 23.34 12.89 23.21
CA TYR A 9 21.89 12.68 23.19
C TYR A 9 21.54 11.19 23.28
N PHE A 10 22.16 10.37 22.44
CA PHE A 10 21.95 8.92 22.37
C PHE A 10 22.33 8.22 23.68
N LEU A 11 23.44 8.61 24.30
CA LEU A 11 23.86 8.15 25.63
C LEU A 11 22.78 8.39 26.70
N ASN A 12 22.21 9.59 26.71
CA ASN A 12 21.16 9.96 27.67
C ASN A 12 19.87 9.19 27.39
N LEU A 13 19.51 9.03 26.13
CA LEU A 13 18.34 8.26 25.71
C LEU A 13 18.45 6.78 26.10
N ARG A 14 19.62 6.16 25.91
CA ARG A 14 19.88 4.79 26.38
C ARG A 14 19.65 4.65 27.89
N LYS A 15 20.19 5.59 28.69
CA LYS A 15 20.02 5.58 30.14
C LYS A 15 18.56 5.76 30.55
N LYS A 16 17.84 6.69 29.91
CA LYS A 16 16.40 6.90 30.13
C LYS A 16 15.55 5.68 29.76
N SER A 17 16.00 4.92 28.77
CA SER A 17 15.37 3.66 28.35
C SER A 17 15.68 2.48 29.29
N GLY A 18 16.38 2.71 30.40
CA GLY A 18 16.65 1.72 31.44
C GLY A 18 17.96 0.94 31.28
N TYR A 19 18.75 1.19 30.23
CA TYR A 19 20.02 0.48 30.02
C TYR A 19 21.18 1.22 30.68
N LYS A 20 21.73 0.63 31.75
CA LYS A 20 22.83 1.17 32.54
C LYS A 20 24.16 1.15 31.78
N SER A 21 24.35 0.18 30.88
CA SER A 21 25.57 0.06 30.07
C SER A 21 25.29 -0.13 28.57
N GLN A 22 26.28 0.22 27.74
CA GLN A 22 26.27 -0.05 26.30
C GLN A 22 26.14 -1.55 26.01
N ARG A 23 26.67 -2.41 26.90
CA ARG A 23 26.60 -3.87 26.77
C ARG A 23 25.16 -4.36 26.89
N GLN A 24 24.37 -3.79 27.80
CA GLN A 24 22.96 -4.16 27.95
C GLN A 24 22.14 -3.85 26.70
N LEU A 25 22.32 -2.64 26.14
CA LEU A 25 21.65 -2.28 24.88
C LEU A 25 22.15 -3.14 23.71
N SER A 26 23.45 -3.45 23.66
CA SER A 26 24.04 -4.33 22.65
C SER A 26 23.41 -5.73 22.68
N THR A 27 23.30 -6.33 23.86
CA THR A 27 22.73 -7.68 24.03
C THR A 27 21.28 -7.73 23.58
N ILE A 28 20.46 -6.72 23.90
CA ILE A 28 19.03 -6.76 23.57
C ILE A 28 18.74 -6.37 22.11
N SER A 29 19.52 -5.44 21.54
CA SER A 29 19.30 -4.93 20.19
C SER A 29 20.01 -5.74 19.10
N GLY A 30 20.96 -6.60 19.46
CA GLY A 30 21.83 -7.30 18.51
C GLY A 30 22.87 -6.40 17.83
N VAL A 31 22.92 -5.10 18.14
CA VAL A 31 23.94 -4.19 17.65
C VAL A 31 25.24 -4.40 18.42
N ASN A 32 26.37 -4.48 17.73
CA ASN A 32 27.68 -4.68 18.35
C ASN A 32 27.99 -3.58 19.38
N ASN A 33 28.47 -3.96 20.56
CA ASN A 33 28.84 -3.05 21.64
C ASN A 33 29.82 -1.95 21.20
N ALA A 34 30.80 -2.28 20.36
CA ALA A 34 31.75 -1.32 19.82
C ALA A 34 31.08 -0.29 18.89
N THR A 35 30.02 -0.69 18.16
CA THR A 35 29.22 0.23 17.34
C THR A 35 28.47 1.22 18.23
N ILE A 36 27.82 0.75 19.31
CA ILE A 36 27.14 1.64 20.27
C ILE A 36 28.15 2.60 20.92
N ALA A 37 29.33 2.12 21.29
CA ALA A 37 30.38 2.95 21.86
C ALA A 37 30.84 4.06 20.89
N ARG A 38 31.03 3.73 19.61
CA ARG A 38 31.40 4.69 18.57
C ARG A 38 30.31 5.72 18.24
N ILE A 39 29.05 5.35 18.45
CA ILE A 39 27.91 6.28 18.33
C ILE A 39 27.91 7.23 19.52
N GLU A 40 27.99 6.72 20.75
CA GLU A 40 27.91 7.54 21.97
C GLU A 40 29.07 8.53 22.13
N ASN A 41 30.28 8.16 21.67
CA ASN A 41 31.43 9.05 21.70
C ASN A 41 31.51 10.01 20.49
N GLY A 42 30.58 9.90 19.53
CA GLY A 42 30.53 10.73 18.32
C GLY A 42 31.61 10.45 17.28
N SER A 43 32.42 9.39 17.43
CA SER A 43 33.44 8.99 16.45
C SER A 43 32.85 8.40 15.17
N GLN A 44 31.63 7.87 15.24
CA GLN A 44 30.91 7.33 14.10
C GLN A 44 29.47 7.85 14.08
N ARG A 45 29.02 8.32 12.91
CA ARG A 45 27.60 8.55 12.67
C ARG A 45 26.88 7.21 12.60
N ALA A 46 25.84 7.05 13.41
CA ALA A 46 25.02 5.84 13.39
C ALA A 46 24.38 5.69 12.01
N LYS A 47 24.50 4.52 11.37
CA LYS A 47 23.85 4.27 10.09
C LYS A 47 22.32 4.18 10.27
N PRO A 48 21.52 4.51 9.23
CA PRO A 48 20.06 4.38 9.29
C PRO A 48 19.59 3.01 9.76
N GLU A 49 20.18 1.91 9.29
CA GLU A 49 19.77 0.56 9.73
C GLU A 49 20.07 0.33 11.21
N THR A 50 21.19 0.88 11.69
CA THR A 50 21.56 0.81 13.11
C THR A 50 20.57 1.62 13.96
N LEU A 51 20.16 2.80 13.51
CA LEU A 51 19.15 3.61 14.18
C LEU A 51 17.77 2.94 14.18
N LYS A 52 17.39 2.26 13.09
CA LYS A 52 16.13 1.51 12.97
C LYS A 52 16.07 0.31 13.90
N ILE A 53 17.19 -0.38 14.10
CA ILE A 53 17.26 -1.47 15.07
C ILE A 53 17.17 -0.89 16.49
N LEU A 54 17.94 0.16 16.79
CA LEU A 54 18.02 0.74 18.13
C LEU A 54 16.72 1.43 18.57
N SER A 55 15.99 2.06 17.65
CA SER A 55 14.72 2.75 17.96
C SER A 55 13.68 1.83 18.59
N LYS A 56 13.64 0.54 18.21
CA LYS A 56 12.72 -0.45 18.76
C LYS A 56 12.93 -0.74 20.25
N TYR A 57 14.12 -0.42 20.77
CA TYR A 57 14.51 -0.69 22.14
C TYR A 57 14.68 0.59 22.96
N LEU A 58 14.54 1.77 22.36
CA LEU A 58 14.72 3.05 23.04
C LEU A 58 13.34 3.68 23.31
N ASN A 59 13.12 4.12 24.55
CA ASN A 59 11.85 4.68 24.97
C ASN A 59 11.77 6.17 24.62
N GLY A 60 10.60 6.60 24.14
CA GLY A 60 10.29 8.00 23.89
C GLY A 60 11.04 8.60 22.70
N VAL A 61 11.41 7.77 21.72
CA VAL A 61 11.97 8.21 20.44
C VAL A 61 11.44 7.33 19.32
N SER A 62 11.10 7.93 18.18
CA SER A 62 10.82 7.19 16.95
C SER A 62 12.10 6.95 16.14
N TYR A 63 12.03 6.07 15.13
CA TYR A 63 13.13 5.94 14.16
C TYR A 63 13.39 7.28 13.43
N SER A 64 12.32 7.98 13.05
CA SER A 64 12.38 9.29 12.40
C SER A 64 13.09 10.33 13.28
N ASP A 65 12.76 10.41 14.57
CA ASP A 65 13.41 11.37 15.50
C ASP A 65 14.91 11.11 15.64
N LEU A 66 15.34 9.84 15.59
CA LEU A 66 16.75 9.47 15.60
C LEU A 66 17.44 9.88 14.30
N MET A 67 16.78 9.72 13.16
CA MET A 67 17.28 10.11 11.84
C MET A 67 17.41 11.63 11.71
N GLU A 68 16.41 12.39 12.18
CA GLU A 68 16.45 13.85 12.27
C GLU A 68 17.60 14.33 13.17
N LYS A 69 17.68 13.81 14.41
CA LYS A 69 18.70 14.25 15.37
C LYS A 69 20.11 13.82 14.99
N SER A 70 20.28 12.75 14.20
CA SER A 70 21.57 12.35 13.64
C SER A 70 21.91 13.06 12.32
N GLY A 71 21.03 13.97 11.87
CA GLY A 71 21.24 14.84 10.72
C GLY A 71 20.98 14.18 9.37
N TYR A 72 20.26 13.06 9.32
CA TYR A 72 19.86 12.40 8.06
C TYR A 72 18.62 13.05 7.45
N LEU A 73 17.79 13.67 8.28
CA LEU A 73 16.58 14.33 7.82
C LEU A 73 16.69 15.82 8.11
N ASP A 74 16.48 16.64 7.09
CA ASP A 74 16.03 18.01 7.25
C ASP A 74 14.52 18.00 7.45
N ASN A 75 14.02 18.82 8.39
CA ASN A 75 12.71 18.74 9.06
C ASN A 75 11.43 18.85 8.17
N HIS A 76 11.54 18.76 6.84
CA HIS A 76 10.45 19.05 5.90
C HIS A 76 10.13 17.96 4.87
N SER A 77 10.97 16.94 4.67
CA SER A 77 10.80 15.98 3.56
C SER A 77 10.15 14.65 3.95
N TYR A 78 10.44 14.09 5.14
CA TYR A 78 10.07 12.69 5.45
C TYR A 78 8.72 12.53 6.17
N GLN A 79 8.41 13.42 7.13
CA GLN A 79 7.12 13.37 7.85
C GLN A 79 5.94 13.41 6.87
N LYS A 80 6.03 14.30 5.87
CA LYS A 80 4.99 14.47 4.86
C LYS A 80 4.82 13.25 3.97
N HIS A 81 5.89 12.49 3.70
CA HIS A 81 5.85 11.35 2.79
C HIS A 81 5.36 10.07 3.48
N GLU A 82 5.83 9.75 4.69
CA GLU A 82 5.28 8.63 5.47
C GLU A 82 3.82 8.90 5.90
N ASP A 83 3.48 10.13 6.29
CA ASP A 83 2.10 10.49 6.62
C ASP A 83 1.20 10.41 5.37
N LEU A 84 1.69 10.80 4.19
CA LEU A 84 0.97 10.63 2.93
C LEU A 84 0.80 9.14 2.59
N LEU A 85 1.86 8.34 2.65
CA LEU A 85 1.82 6.92 2.30
C LEU A 85 0.96 6.10 3.27
N ALA A 86 1.07 6.33 4.57
CA ALA A 86 0.18 5.73 5.56
C ALA A 86 -1.27 6.18 5.36
N LYS A 87 -1.49 7.44 4.95
CA LYS A 87 -2.82 7.96 4.63
C LYS A 87 -3.38 7.39 3.32
N TYR A 88 -2.54 7.08 2.32
CA TYR A 88 -2.94 6.42 1.08
C TYR A 88 -3.24 4.92 1.29
N ASP A 89 -2.39 4.19 2.02
CA ASP A 89 -2.62 2.79 2.37
C ASP A 89 -3.85 2.64 3.29
N PHE A 90 -4.01 3.55 4.27
CA PHE A 90 -5.24 3.64 5.06
C PHE A 90 -6.44 3.97 4.18
N MET A 91 -6.31 4.86 3.19
CA MET A 91 -7.41 5.22 2.29
C MET A 91 -7.86 4.05 1.42
N GLU A 92 -6.92 3.34 0.78
CA GLU A 92 -7.22 2.15 -0.02
C GLU A 92 -7.92 1.06 0.82
N LEU A 93 -7.45 0.88 2.06
CA LEU A 93 -8.09 0.00 3.03
C LEU A 93 -9.49 0.50 3.43
N THR A 94 -9.68 1.80 3.65
CA THR A 94 -10.99 2.37 4.02
C THR A 94 -12.00 2.35 2.89
N GLU A 95 -11.59 2.47 1.62
CA GLU A 95 -12.49 2.37 0.46
C GLU A 95 -13.04 0.95 0.32
N GLU A 96 -12.17 -0.05 0.40
CA GLU A 96 -12.58 -1.46 0.36
C GLU A 96 -13.45 -1.84 1.57
N LEU A 97 -13.07 -1.39 2.77
CA LEU A 97 -13.85 -1.63 3.98
C LEU A 97 -15.22 -0.92 3.92
N ALA A 98 -15.26 0.35 3.46
CA ALA A 98 -16.50 1.10 3.30
C ALA A 98 -17.45 0.41 2.32
N GLU A 99 -16.95 -0.02 1.17
CA GLU A 99 -17.75 -0.74 0.18
C GLU A 99 -18.31 -2.05 0.74
N ASN A 100 -17.46 -2.85 1.39
CA ASN A 100 -17.88 -4.10 2.01
C ASN A 100 -18.96 -3.87 3.10
N MET A 101 -18.77 -2.84 3.92
CA MET A 101 -19.75 -2.44 4.93
C MET A 101 -21.07 -2.02 4.30
N ILE A 102 -21.03 -1.14 3.29
CA ILE A 102 -22.21 -0.72 2.54
C ILE A 102 -22.95 -1.94 1.98
N ARG A 103 -22.26 -2.84 1.29
CA ARG A 103 -22.86 -4.04 0.70
C ARG A 103 -23.46 -4.95 1.77
N SER A 104 -22.81 -5.10 2.92
CA SER A 104 -23.30 -5.92 4.04
C SER A 104 -24.55 -5.35 4.73
N MET A 105 -24.84 -4.06 4.54
CA MET A 105 -26.08 -3.43 5.02
C MET A 105 -27.24 -3.57 4.03
N THR A 106 -27.05 -4.24 2.89
CA THR A 106 -28.09 -4.38 1.86
C THR A 106 -28.85 -5.70 1.96
N ILE A 107 -30.12 -5.68 1.52
CA ILE A 107 -30.93 -6.86 1.22
C ILE A 107 -31.40 -6.72 -0.23
N ASN A 108 -31.13 -7.74 -1.05
CA ASN A 108 -31.41 -7.71 -2.50
C ASN A 108 -30.86 -6.46 -3.21
N ASN A 109 -29.62 -6.07 -2.88
CA ASN A 109 -28.93 -4.88 -3.40
C ASN A 109 -29.60 -3.54 -3.05
N THR A 110 -30.49 -3.51 -2.07
CA THR A 110 -31.14 -2.27 -1.59
C THR A 110 -30.95 -2.12 -0.09
N PHE A 111 -30.89 -0.89 0.41
CA PHE A 111 -30.85 -0.67 1.85
C PHE A 111 -32.22 -0.92 2.49
N PRO A 112 -32.28 -1.65 3.60
CA PRO A 112 -33.48 -1.73 4.43
C PRO A 112 -33.95 -0.34 4.89
N PRO A 113 -35.26 -0.12 5.10
CA PRO A 113 -35.78 1.21 5.48
C PRO A 113 -35.18 1.80 6.76
N ASN A 114 -34.84 0.97 7.74
CA ASN A 114 -34.15 1.39 8.96
C ASN A 114 -32.72 1.87 8.67
N VAL A 115 -31.98 1.16 7.81
CA VAL A 115 -30.64 1.57 7.36
C VAL A 115 -30.72 2.90 6.61
N ILE A 116 -31.67 3.06 5.68
CA ILE A 116 -31.88 4.32 4.95
C ILE A 116 -32.13 5.48 5.92
N LYS A 117 -32.97 5.26 6.94
CA LYS A 117 -33.25 6.28 7.95
C LYS A 117 -31.98 6.72 8.68
N MET A 118 -31.16 5.75 9.12
CA MET A 118 -29.92 6.03 9.85
C MET A 118 -28.87 6.71 8.95
N LEU A 119 -28.73 6.27 7.70
CA LEU A 119 -27.85 6.91 6.72
C LEU A 119 -28.26 8.36 6.43
N LYS A 120 -29.56 8.65 6.35
CA LYS A 120 -30.06 10.01 6.19
C LYS A 120 -29.78 10.91 7.39
N GLU A 121 -29.90 10.36 8.60
CA GLU A 121 -29.56 11.08 9.83
C GLU A 121 -28.06 11.43 9.84
N ALA A 122 -27.20 10.46 9.51
CA ALA A 122 -25.76 10.69 9.36
C ALA A 122 -25.43 11.69 8.23
N ALA A 123 -26.12 11.60 7.08
CA ALA A 123 -25.93 12.52 5.97
C ALA A 123 -26.23 13.98 6.36
N LYS A 124 -27.26 14.22 7.18
CA LYS A 124 -27.56 15.56 7.70
C LYS A 124 -26.44 16.11 8.58
N GLU A 125 -25.88 15.29 9.46
CA GLU A 125 -24.77 15.70 10.33
C GLU A 125 -23.54 16.11 9.52
N LEU A 126 -23.31 15.44 8.39
CA LEU A 126 -22.21 15.70 7.46
C LEU A 126 -22.51 16.77 6.38
N ASN A 127 -23.70 17.39 6.40
CA ASN A 127 -24.18 18.30 5.35
C ASN A 127 -24.16 17.69 3.92
N ILE A 128 -24.44 16.39 3.82
CA ILE A 128 -24.56 15.64 2.57
C ILE A 128 -26.03 15.61 2.15
N ASP A 129 -26.28 15.64 0.83
CA ASP A 129 -27.62 15.43 0.28
C ASP A 129 -28.16 14.04 0.67
N GLU A 130 -29.27 14.00 1.39
CA GLU A 130 -29.92 12.77 1.86
C GLU A 130 -30.28 11.80 0.73
N GLU A 131 -30.52 12.30 -0.48
CA GLU A 131 -30.88 11.45 -1.62
C GLU A 131 -29.67 10.66 -2.13
N SER A 132 -28.45 11.18 -1.94
CA SER A 132 -27.21 10.55 -2.40
C SER A 132 -26.84 9.28 -1.60
N VAL A 133 -27.43 9.09 -0.42
CA VAL A 133 -27.12 7.96 0.48
C VAL A 133 -28.19 6.86 0.49
N LYS A 134 -29.29 7.03 -0.26
CA LYS A 134 -30.40 6.07 -0.30
C LYS A 134 -30.11 4.80 -1.09
N GLU A 135 -29.24 4.90 -2.08
CA GLU A 135 -28.90 3.81 -2.98
C GLU A 135 -27.46 3.36 -2.68
N PRO A 136 -27.21 2.05 -2.46
CA PRO A 136 -25.88 1.56 -2.13
C PRO A 136 -24.80 1.97 -3.12
N GLU A 137 -25.09 1.86 -4.42
CA GLU A 137 -24.13 2.20 -5.48
C GLU A 137 -23.87 3.72 -5.57
N HIS A 138 -24.87 4.57 -5.26
CA HIS A 138 -24.64 6.01 -5.18
C HIS A 138 -23.77 6.38 -3.98
N LEU A 139 -23.96 5.71 -2.83
CA LEU A 139 -23.15 5.94 -1.64
C LEU A 139 -21.70 5.48 -1.84
N ILE A 140 -21.49 4.32 -2.49
CA ILE A 140 -20.16 3.84 -2.89
C ILE A 140 -19.51 4.83 -3.86
N HIS A 141 -20.26 5.29 -4.88
CA HIS A 141 -19.76 6.27 -5.83
C HIS A 141 -19.37 7.60 -5.16
N LEU A 142 -20.20 8.10 -4.24
CA LEU A 142 -19.94 9.31 -3.46
C LEU A 142 -18.65 9.17 -2.65
N PHE A 143 -18.47 8.03 -1.97
CA PHE A 143 -17.26 7.74 -1.19
C PHE A 143 -16.01 7.71 -2.07
N ASN A 144 -16.06 6.96 -3.18
CA ASN A 144 -14.89 6.73 -4.04
C ASN A 144 -14.50 7.97 -4.87
N LYS A 145 -15.49 8.75 -5.32
CA LYS A 145 -15.25 9.94 -6.17
C LYS A 145 -14.77 11.16 -5.40
N SER A 146 -15.02 11.24 -4.10
CA SER A 146 -14.55 12.36 -3.30
C SER A 146 -13.02 12.41 -3.29
N THR A 147 -12.44 13.61 -3.45
CA THR A 147 -11.01 13.85 -3.26
C THR A 147 -10.71 14.47 -1.90
N ASP A 148 -11.75 14.83 -1.14
CA ASP A 148 -11.62 15.38 0.20
C ASP A 148 -11.43 14.25 1.22
N MET A 149 -10.26 14.24 1.84
CA MET A 149 -9.87 13.21 2.81
C MET A 149 -10.66 13.29 4.11
N ASN A 150 -10.97 14.49 4.58
CA ASN A 150 -11.69 14.64 5.84
C ASN A 150 -13.12 14.13 5.65
N PHE A 151 -13.72 14.46 4.51
CA PHE A 151 -15.01 13.93 4.10
C PHE A 151 -15.05 12.40 4.07
N LYS A 152 -14.05 11.73 3.48
CA LYS A 152 -14.02 10.26 3.43
C LYS A 152 -13.93 9.63 4.82
N VAL A 153 -13.12 10.20 5.71
CA VAL A 153 -12.98 9.72 7.10
C VAL A 153 -14.29 9.89 7.85
N GLU A 154 -14.89 11.08 7.79
CA GLU A 154 -16.16 11.36 8.44
C GLU A 154 -17.29 10.47 7.92
N LEU A 155 -17.35 10.24 6.60
CA LEU A 155 -18.31 9.34 5.99
C LEU A 155 -18.06 7.88 6.38
N TYR A 156 -16.80 7.45 6.49
CA TYR A 156 -16.46 6.11 6.96
C TYR A 156 -16.86 5.88 8.43
N GLU A 157 -16.58 6.84 9.30
CA GLU A 157 -16.98 6.79 10.71
C GLU A 157 -18.51 6.72 10.85
N ALA A 158 -19.24 7.48 10.04
CA ALA A 158 -20.70 7.39 9.96
C ALA A 158 -21.17 5.99 9.52
N LEU A 159 -20.56 5.40 8.49
CA LEU A 159 -20.86 4.03 8.06
C LEU A 159 -20.60 3.01 9.17
N VAL A 160 -19.52 3.17 9.94
CA VAL A 160 -19.19 2.31 11.09
C VAL A 160 -20.24 2.42 12.18
N ALA A 161 -20.70 3.64 12.49
CA ALA A 161 -21.74 3.86 13.48
C ALA A 161 -23.07 3.22 13.07
N VAL A 162 -23.47 3.38 11.79
CA VAL A 162 -24.69 2.76 11.25
C VAL A 162 -24.57 1.25 11.31
N TYR A 163 -23.48 0.68 10.77
CA TYR A 163 -23.26 -0.76 10.73
C TYR A 163 -23.21 -1.39 12.14
N GLY A 164 -22.51 -0.75 13.08
CA GLY A 164 -22.40 -1.22 14.46
C GLY A 164 -23.70 -1.15 15.27
N SER A 165 -24.66 -0.35 14.82
CA SER A 165 -25.99 -0.20 15.44
C SER A 165 -27.02 -1.18 14.87
N LEU A 166 -26.66 -1.99 13.87
CA LEU A 166 -27.52 -3.07 13.39
C LEU A 166 -27.41 -4.28 14.33
N ASP A 167 -28.56 -4.74 14.85
CA ASP A 167 -28.59 -5.94 15.69
C ASP A 167 -28.07 -7.16 14.91
N LYS A 168 -27.07 -7.86 15.49
CA LYS A 168 -26.41 -9.03 14.88
C LYS A 168 -27.38 -10.16 14.51
N GLU A 169 -28.56 -10.23 15.11
CA GLU A 169 -29.59 -11.25 14.82
C GLU A 169 -30.33 -11.05 13.49
N GLN A 170 -30.21 -9.89 12.83
CA GLN A 170 -30.80 -9.66 11.49
C GLN A 170 -29.85 -10.00 10.33
N ILE A 171 -28.56 -10.23 10.61
CA ILE A 171 -27.50 -10.43 9.62
C ILE A 171 -27.26 -11.94 9.33
N ASP A 172 -27.67 -12.83 10.23
CA ASP A 172 -27.40 -14.29 10.15
C ASP A 172 -28.36 -15.10 9.24
N ASN A 173 -29.34 -14.47 8.58
CA ASN A 173 -30.30 -15.18 7.70
C ASN A 173 -30.00 -15.08 6.20
N THR A 174 -28.85 -14.55 5.79
CA THR A 174 -28.46 -14.51 4.37
C THR A 174 -27.10 -15.13 4.16
N ASN A 175 -27.06 -16.46 4.23
CA ASN A 175 -25.95 -17.23 3.70
C ASN A 175 -26.45 -18.01 2.47
N PRO A 176 -26.35 -17.49 1.23
CA PRO A 176 -26.58 -18.28 0.04
C PRO A 176 -25.25 -18.77 -0.51
N ASN A 177 -24.58 -19.65 0.24
CA ASN A 177 -23.75 -20.68 -0.38
C ASN A 177 -24.70 -21.82 -0.76
N ASP A 178 -25.32 -21.75 -1.93
CA ASP A 178 -25.63 -22.92 -2.76
C ASP A 178 -26.28 -22.50 -4.09
N ASN A 179 -25.89 -23.21 -5.15
CA ASN A 179 -26.33 -23.12 -6.55
C ASN A 179 -25.56 -22.16 -7.47
N LEU A 180 -24.39 -22.63 -7.92
CA LEU A 180 -23.90 -22.35 -9.27
C LEU A 180 -24.67 -23.21 -10.28
N PRO A 181 -25.36 -22.63 -11.28
CA PRO A 181 -25.69 -23.35 -12.49
C PRO A 181 -24.58 -23.11 -13.55
N HIS A 182 -23.95 -24.20 -13.98
CA HIS A 182 -23.32 -24.27 -15.30
C HIS A 182 -24.41 -24.14 -16.38
N ASN A 183 -24.29 -23.21 -17.34
CA ASN A 183 -23.93 -23.50 -18.74
C ASN A 183 -24.11 -22.28 -19.66
N LYS A 184 -23.07 -22.08 -20.48
CA LYS A 184 -23.01 -21.74 -21.91
C LYS A 184 -23.63 -20.47 -22.49
N ASP A 185 -22.79 -19.96 -23.40
CA ASP A 185 -22.96 -18.93 -24.42
C ASP A 185 -23.15 -17.53 -23.87
N ASN A 186 -22.17 -16.63 -24.07
CA ASN A 186 -22.49 -15.21 -24.21
C ASN A 186 -21.34 -14.36 -24.77
N GLN A 187 -21.76 -13.46 -25.66
CA GLN A 187 -21.07 -12.26 -26.10
C GLN A 187 -20.41 -11.54 -24.92
N ILE A 188 -19.19 -11.06 -25.14
CA ILE A 188 -18.43 -10.28 -24.15
C ILE A 188 -19.27 -9.05 -23.80
N ASN A 189 -19.71 -8.97 -22.56
CA ASN A 189 -20.53 -7.89 -22.05
C ASN A 189 -19.59 -6.71 -21.72
N ASP A 190 -19.59 -5.67 -22.57
CA ASP A 190 -18.67 -4.50 -22.52
C ASP A 190 -18.69 -3.75 -21.17
N GLU A 191 -19.69 -4.00 -20.32
CA GLU A 191 -19.78 -3.40 -18.99
C GLU A 191 -18.83 -4.04 -17.96
N LEU A 192 -18.46 -5.32 -18.11
CA LEU A 192 -17.67 -6.06 -17.11
C LEU A 192 -16.17 -6.08 -17.39
N TYR A 193 -15.76 -5.82 -18.64
CA TYR A 193 -14.38 -5.99 -19.06
C TYR A 193 -13.80 -4.72 -19.70
N GLU A 194 -12.49 -4.53 -19.56
CA GLU A 194 -11.72 -3.42 -20.13
C GLU A 194 -10.59 -3.96 -21.01
N ILE A 195 -10.33 -3.25 -22.10
CA ILE A 195 -9.25 -3.55 -23.04
C ILE A 195 -7.99 -2.86 -22.55
N VAL A 196 -6.99 -3.65 -22.20
CA VAL A 196 -5.71 -3.18 -21.68
C VAL A 196 -4.63 -3.44 -22.73
N HIS A 197 -4.02 -2.38 -23.25
CA HIS A 197 -2.99 -2.49 -24.29
C HIS A 197 -1.63 -2.92 -23.70
N PHE A 198 -0.85 -3.65 -24.51
CA PHE A 198 0.50 -4.03 -24.12
C PHE A 198 1.47 -2.85 -24.18
N VAL A 199 2.43 -2.79 -23.26
CA VAL A 199 3.63 -1.95 -23.37
C VAL A 199 4.79 -2.85 -23.80
N LYS A 200 5.44 -2.53 -24.93
CA LYS A 200 6.60 -3.25 -25.49
C LYS A 200 7.80 -2.30 -25.55
N ASN A 201 8.99 -2.79 -25.23
CA ASN A 201 10.31 -2.14 -25.40
C ASN A 201 10.29 -0.60 -25.30
N GLY A 202 10.62 -0.06 -24.11
CA GLY A 202 10.78 1.39 -23.93
C GLY A 202 9.47 2.16 -23.92
N LEU A 203 8.59 1.84 -22.95
CA LEU A 203 7.31 2.51 -22.66
C LEU A 203 6.29 2.65 -23.82
N ASN A 204 6.58 2.10 -24.99
CA ASN A 204 5.72 2.22 -26.17
C ASN A 204 4.55 1.23 -26.11
N GLU A 205 3.34 1.73 -26.39
CA GLU A 205 2.14 0.88 -26.46
C GLU A 205 2.08 0.10 -27.78
N SER A 206 1.66 -1.17 -27.70
CA SER A 206 1.40 -2.05 -28.83
C SER A 206 -0.06 -1.99 -29.24
N LYS A 207 -0.36 -2.47 -30.46
CA LYS A 207 -1.75 -2.68 -30.92
C LYS A 207 -2.39 -3.93 -30.31
N ASP A 208 -1.58 -4.80 -29.70
CA ASP A 208 -2.06 -5.98 -28.98
C ASP A 208 -2.70 -5.55 -27.65
N TYR A 209 -3.65 -6.35 -27.17
CA TYR A 209 -4.39 -6.09 -25.94
C TYR A 209 -4.77 -7.36 -25.18
N GLU A 210 -5.08 -7.18 -23.89
CA GLU A 210 -5.74 -8.16 -23.02
C GLU A 210 -7.11 -7.66 -22.60
N ILE A 211 -8.03 -8.59 -22.36
CA ILE A 211 -9.36 -8.29 -21.80
C ILE A 211 -9.32 -8.60 -20.31
N VAL A 212 -9.58 -7.60 -19.48
CA VAL A 212 -9.46 -7.69 -18.02
C VAL A 212 -10.77 -7.31 -17.37
N ASP A 213 -11.14 -7.98 -16.27
CA ASP A 213 -12.31 -7.58 -15.48
C ASP A 213 -12.10 -6.17 -14.89
N LYS A 214 -13.05 -5.25 -15.11
CA LYS A 214 -12.96 -3.86 -14.65
C LYS A 214 -12.75 -3.74 -13.13
N ARG A 215 -13.25 -4.71 -12.36
CA ARG A 215 -13.10 -4.73 -10.89
C ARG A 215 -11.64 -4.90 -10.46
N VAL A 216 -10.83 -5.58 -11.28
CA VAL A 216 -9.38 -5.74 -11.04
C VAL A 216 -8.67 -4.39 -11.15
N LEU A 217 -9.11 -3.54 -12.09
CA LEU A 217 -8.48 -2.24 -12.35
C LEU A 217 -8.96 -1.16 -11.37
N LYS A 218 -10.16 -1.33 -10.78
CA LYS A 218 -10.80 -0.34 -9.91
C LYS A 218 -10.89 1.05 -10.58
N GLY A 219 -11.13 1.09 -11.90
CA GLY A 219 -11.23 2.32 -12.70
C GLY A 219 -9.90 3.07 -12.91
N ARG A 220 -8.77 2.47 -12.56
CA ARG A 220 -7.44 3.09 -12.71
C ARG A 220 -6.84 2.76 -14.08
N PRO A 221 -6.11 3.70 -14.71
CA PRO A 221 -5.41 3.44 -15.97
C PRO A 221 -4.47 2.25 -15.82
N ALA A 222 -4.51 1.32 -16.77
CA ALA A 222 -3.73 0.08 -16.70
C ALA A 222 -2.99 -0.22 -18.02
N PHE A 223 -2.07 -1.17 -17.95
CA PHE A 223 -1.38 -1.72 -19.12
C PHE A 223 -1.04 -3.20 -18.89
N ALA A 224 -0.87 -3.92 -20.01
CA ALA A 224 -0.42 -5.29 -20.01
C ALA A 224 1.09 -5.31 -20.28
N LEU A 225 1.82 -6.19 -19.61
CA LEU A 225 3.25 -6.39 -19.85
C LEU A 225 3.54 -7.89 -19.93
N LEU A 226 4.30 -8.29 -20.93
CA LEU A 226 4.80 -9.64 -21.02
C LEU A 226 5.98 -9.79 -20.07
N ALA A 227 5.94 -10.76 -19.16
CA ALA A 227 7.08 -11.10 -18.32
C ALA A 227 8.21 -11.66 -19.20
N ASP A 228 9.35 -10.96 -19.24
CA ASP A 228 10.51 -11.26 -20.08
C ASP A 228 11.56 -12.13 -19.37
N ASP A 229 11.47 -12.24 -18.03
CA ASP A 229 12.34 -13.06 -17.20
C ASP A 229 11.54 -13.93 -16.21
N ASN A 230 12.25 -14.74 -15.40
CA ASN A 230 11.65 -15.57 -14.34
C ASN A 230 11.88 -14.97 -12.94
N SER A 231 12.12 -13.67 -12.82
CA SER A 231 12.46 -13.03 -11.55
C SER A 231 11.36 -13.15 -10.50
N MET A 232 10.09 -13.25 -10.91
CA MET A 232 8.94 -13.31 -10.01
C MET A 232 8.29 -14.71 -9.97
N GLN A 233 9.06 -15.76 -10.28
CA GLN A 233 8.55 -17.13 -10.38
C GLN A 233 7.91 -17.66 -9.09
N ASN A 234 8.44 -17.31 -7.90
CA ASN A 234 7.83 -17.71 -6.62
C ASN A 234 6.57 -16.93 -6.28
N GLU A 235 6.27 -15.82 -6.97
CA GLU A 235 4.95 -15.17 -6.94
C GLU A 235 4.00 -15.75 -8.01
N GLY A 236 4.41 -16.80 -8.72
CA GLY A 236 3.59 -17.46 -9.73
C GLY A 236 3.64 -16.82 -11.13
N ILE A 237 4.56 -15.87 -11.37
CA ILE A 237 4.76 -15.21 -12.66
C ILE A 237 6.02 -15.76 -13.32
N LYS A 238 5.87 -16.40 -14.47
CA LYS A 238 6.96 -16.96 -15.26
C LYS A 238 7.19 -16.15 -16.53
N MET A 239 8.37 -16.30 -17.10
CA MET A 239 8.67 -15.78 -18.43
C MET A 239 7.62 -16.25 -19.44
N GLY A 240 7.03 -15.31 -20.16
CA GLY A 240 5.95 -15.52 -21.12
C GLY A 240 4.54 -15.35 -20.54
N ASP A 241 4.37 -15.25 -19.23
CA ASP A 241 3.10 -14.85 -18.63
C ASP A 241 2.83 -13.36 -18.92
N THR A 242 1.56 -12.98 -18.97
CA THR A 242 1.18 -11.56 -19.07
C THR A 242 0.78 -11.05 -17.71
N VAL A 243 1.29 -9.89 -17.31
CA VAL A 243 0.89 -9.21 -16.09
C VAL A 243 0.04 -7.99 -16.42
N ILE A 244 -1.05 -7.81 -15.69
CA ILE A 244 -1.88 -6.62 -15.73
C ILE A 244 -1.41 -5.68 -14.63
N CYS A 245 -1.08 -4.46 -15.03
CA CYS A 245 -0.46 -3.47 -14.16
C CYS A 245 -1.30 -2.20 -14.15
N VAL A 246 -1.61 -1.69 -12.97
CA VAL A 246 -2.19 -0.36 -12.82
C VAL A 246 -1.06 0.67 -12.85
N LYS A 247 -1.22 1.74 -13.66
CA LYS A 247 -0.26 2.85 -13.76
C LYS A 247 -0.20 3.59 -12.42
N GLU A 248 0.98 3.65 -11.83
CA GLU A 248 1.22 4.32 -10.54
C GLU A 248 2.47 5.20 -10.64
N LYS A 249 2.41 6.40 -10.05
CA LYS A 249 3.53 7.38 -10.04
C LYS A 249 4.23 7.47 -8.68
N PHE A 250 3.73 6.74 -7.68
CA PHE A 250 4.20 6.83 -6.30
C PHE A 250 4.51 5.44 -5.76
N ILE A 251 5.39 5.39 -4.75
CA ILE A 251 5.91 4.17 -4.18
C ILE A 251 4.91 3.61 -3.17
N ASN A 252 4.16 2.56 -3.54
CA ASN A 252 3.56 1.67 -2.56
C ASN A 252 4.57 0.54 -2.27
N TYR A 253 4.96 0.35 -1.00
CA TYR A 253 5.99 -0.62 -0.59
C TYR A 253 5.53 -2.09 -0.65
N SER A 254 4.30 -2.35 -1.10
CA SER A 254 3.71 -3.68 -1.17
C SER A 254 3.47 -4.13 -2.62
N GLY A 255 3.72 -5.42 -2.87
CA GLY A 255 3.43 -6.06 -4.16
C GLY A 255 4.60 -6.06 -5.14
N ILE A 256 4.27 -6.40 -6.39
CA ILE A 256 5.23 -6.52 -7.50
C ILE A 256 5.07 -5.28 -8.37
N LEU A 257 6.18 -4.61 -8.65
CA LEU A 257 6.21 -3.36 -9.40
C LEU A 257 6.82 -3.58 -10.78
N VAL A 258 6.31 -2.83 -11.75
CA VAL A 258 6.97 -2.57 -13.03
C VAL A 258 7.82 -1.34 -12.84
N ILE A 259 9.13 -1.51 -12.96
CA ILE A 259 10.11 -0.42 -12.93
C ILE A 259 10.72 -0.25 -14.30
N SER A 260 10.96 0.99 -14.68
CA SER A 260 11.81 1.35 -15.82
C SER A 260 13.16 1.77 -15.28
N ASP A 261 14.24 1.25 -15.87
CA ASP A 261 15.56 1.81 -15.66
C ASP A 261 15.83 3.01 -16.59
N GLU A 262 17.02 3.58 -16.49
CA GLU A 262 17.52 4.70 -17.29
C GLU A 262 17.69 4.37 -18.80
N THR A 263 17.52 3.11 -19.21
CA THR A 263 17.49 2.67 -20.61
C THR A 263 16.08 2.43 -21.14
N ASP A 264 15.05 2.80 -20.36
CA ASP A 264 13.64 2.49 -20.58
C ASP A 264 13.31 0.99 -20.60
N HIS A 265 14.20 0.16 -20.04
CA HIS A 265 13.95 -1.28 -19.91
C HIS A 265 13.03 -1.56 -18.73
N LEU A 266 11.98 -2.36 -18.96
CA LEU A 266 10.98 -2.68 -17.94
C LEU A 266 11.36 -3.94 -17.19
N LEU A 267 11.34 -3.89 -15.87
CA LEU A 267 11.64 -5.02 -14.99
C LEU A 267 10.48 -5.26 -14.02
N LEU A 268 10.25 -6.53 -13.67
CA LEU A 268 9.30 -6.93 -12.62
C LEU A 268 10.05 -7.25 -11.33
N ARG A 269 9.89 -6.44 -10.28
CA ARG A 269 10.61 -6.62 -9.01
C ARG A 269 9.75 -6.20 -7.82
N LYS A 270 10.07 -6.73 -6.63
CA LYS A 270 9.69 -6.08 -5.36
C LYS A 270 10.74 -5.00 -5.07
N VAL A 271 10.32 -3.79 -4.71
CA VAL A 271 11.28 -2.69 -4.47
C VAL A 271 11.29 -2.33 -2.98
N ARG A 272 12.49 -2.22 -2.40
CA ARG A 272 12.68 -1.65 -1.06
C ARG A 272 13.60 -0.44 -1.14
N TYR A 273 13.07 0.73 -0.79
CA TYR A 273 13.84 1.97 -0.79
C TYR A 273 14.62 2.13 0.52
N TYR A 274 15.80 2.74 0.40
CA TYR A 274 16.75 3.07 1.45
C TYR A 274 17.39 4.42 1.10
N ASP A 275 16.70 5.51 1.43
CA ASP A 275 17.12 6.90 1.17
C ASP A 275 17.58 7.11 -0.29
N ASP A 276 18.89 7.07 -0.56
CA ASP A 276 19.51 7.30 -1.87
C ASP A 276 19.54 6.05 -2.77
N PHE A 277 19.23 4.87 -2.26
CA PHE A 277 19.27 3.64 -3.04
C PHE A 277 17.99 2.84 -2.87
N CYS A 278 17.69 1.97 -3.83
CA CYS A 278 16.65 0.99 -3.69
C CYS A 278 17.18 -0.40 -4.02
N MET A 279 16.56 -1.38 -3.40
CA MET A 279 16.85 -2.78 -3.61
C MET A 279 15.75 -3.38 -4.45
N LEU A 280 16.14 -3.90 -5.61
CA LEU A 280 15.29 -4.62 -6.55
C LEU A 280 15.36 -6.11 -6.20
N ILE A 281 14.29 -6.61 -5.61
CA ILE A 281 14.23 -7.94 -5.02
C ILE A 281 13.45 -8.85 -5.97
N PRO A 282 14.11 -9.82 -6.63
CA PRO A 282 13.41 -10.88 -7.34
C PRO A 282 12.73 -11.80 -6.32
N SER A 283 11.59 -12.37 -6.71
CA SER A 283 11.02 -13.55 -6.04
C SER A 283 11.44 -14.82 -6.78
N ASN A 284 12.75 -15.03 -6.87
CA ASN A 284 13.37 -16.21 -7.45
C ASN A 284 14.69 -16.49 -6.71
N PRO A 285 14.82 -17.61 -5.96
CA PRO A 285 16.01 -17.93 -5.19
C PRO A 285 17.29 -18.11 -6.02
N LYS A 286 17.17 -18.21 -7.36
CA LYS A 286 18.30 -18.31 -8.28
C LYS A 286 18.82 -16.95 -8.76
N MET A 287 18.17 -15.86 -8.34
CA MET A 287 18.51 -14.50 -8.71
C MET A 287 18.81 -13.69 -7.46
N GLU A 288 19.90 -12.94 -7.49
CA GLU A 288 20.29 -12.07 -6.38
C GLU A 288 19.53 -10.74 -6.44
N PRO A 289 19.18 -10.15 -5.28
CA PRO A 289 18.71 -8.77 -5.24
C PRO A 289 19.76 -7.80 -5.78
N GLU A 290 19.29 -6.81 -6.54
CA GLU A 290 20.13 -5.75 -7.08
C GLU A 290 19.96 -4.47 -6.24
N THR A 291 21.04 -3.71 -6.06
CA THR A 291 20.98 -2.39 -5.41
C THR A 291 21.32 -1.33 -6.43
N VAL A 292 20.40 -0.39 -6.64
CA VAL A 292 20.53 0.72 -7.61
C VAL A 292 20.25 2.04 -6.91
N ASN A 293 20.64 3.16 -7.51
CA ASN A 293 20.25 4.46 -6.99
C ASN A 293 18.72 4.62 -7.14
N ALA A 294 18.06 5.20 -6.14
CA ALA A 294 16.62 5.39 -6.20
C ALA A 294 16.20 6.37 -7.31
N ASP A 295 17.08 7.30 -7.71
CA ASP A 295 16.82 8.29 -8.75
C ASP A 295 16.97 7.76 -10.19
N THR A 296 17.61 6.59 -10.37
CA THR A 296 17.82 5.97 -11.70
C THR A 296 16.69 5.04 -12.13
N ILE A 297 15.70 4.81 -11.26
CA ILE A 297 14.55 3.97 -11.57
C ILE A 297 13.25 4.75 -11.49
N GLN A 298 12.33 4.43 -12.39
CA GLN A 298 10.99 4.99 -12.41
C GLN A 298 9.96 3.87 -12.19
N ILE A 299 9.06 4.03 -11.23
CA ILE A 299 7.89 3.15 -11.12
C ILE A 299 6.91 3.51 -12.24
N ILE A 300 6.54 2.50 -13.02
CA ILE A 300 5.57 2.61 -14.12
C ILE A 300 4.20 2.11 -13.68
N GLY A 301 4.17 1.07 -12.83
CA GLY A 301 2.93 0.55 -12.29
C GLY A 301 3.10 -0.59 -11.31
N LYS A 302 1.98 -1.04 -10.76
CA LYS A 302 1.88 -2.16 -9.81
C LYS A 302 1.09 -3.30 -10.44
N VAL A 303 1.63 -4.52 -10.33
CA VAL A 303 0.96 -5.73 -10.81
C VAL A 303 -0.25 -6.03 -9.93
N VAL A 304 -1.42 -6.17 -10.57
CA VAL A 304 -2.69 -6.51 -9.92
C VAL A 304 -3.19 -7.90 -10.30
N GLN A 305 -2.74 -8.43 -11.43
CA GLN A 305 -3.13 -9.76 -11.91
C GLN A 305 -2.04 -10.36 -12.81
N SER A 306 -1.93 -11.69 -12.81
CA SER A 306 -1.15 -12.45 -13.79
C SER A 306 -2.05 -13.36 -14.61
N ILE A 307 -1.90 -13.33 -15.93
CA ILE A 307 -2.57 -14.20 -16.91
C ILE A 307 -1.55 -15.21 -17.42
N LYS A 308 -1.85 -16.49 -17.20
CA LYS A 308 -0.98 -17.61 -17.60
C LYS A 308 -1.30 -18.04 -19.01
N HIS A 309 -0.30 -18.03 -19.88
CA HIS A 309 -0.41 -18.57 -21.22
C HIS A 309 0.14 -19.98 -21.22
N PHE A 310 -0.73 -20.96 -21.00
CA PHE A 310 -0.37 -22.38 -21.13
C PHE A 310 -0.13 -22.67 -22.61
N LYS A 311 1.15 -22.85 -22.98
CA LYS A 311 1.53 -23.48 -24.24
C LYS A 311 1.42 -25.00 -24.14
#